data_AF-A0A0F9L1U9-F1
#
_entry.id   AF-A0A0F9L1U9-F1
#
_cell.length_a   1.000
_cell.length_b   1.000
_cell.length_c   1.000
_cell.angle_alpha   90.00
_cell.angle_beta   90.00
_cell.angle_gamma   90.00
#
_symmetry.space_group_name_H-M   'P 1'
#
loop_
_entity.id
_entity.type
_entity.pdbx_description
1 polymer ?
#
loop_
_entity_poly.entity_id
_entity_poly.type
_entity_poly.pdbx_seq_one_letter_code
_entity_poly.pdbx_strand_id
1 'polypeptide(L)'
;TGLIFILRWFWWRINAWSEITAMFASGILSILLKTTSLGTFLFDIDTGVFPNWAEYPFVVVVTSAIWLTATFITQPESTQVLRSFYKRIQPGGPGWSKVVNEAEADGEMIDKGEKWSVPQGITAMLLGCVLIYSIMFATGYWIYGRTTSAMVLSGIAIVAAILLIKAWNKMKTNIL
;
A
#
# COMPACT_ATOMS: atom_id res chain seq x y z
N THR A 1 6.45 -8.34 2.87
CA THR A 1 5.80 -8.95 1.68
C THR A 1 4.49 -8.29 1.29
N GLY A 2 3.66 -7.76 2.20
CA GLY A 2 2.32 -7.25 1.86
C GLY A 2 2.20 -6.22 0.71
N LEU A 3 3.21 -5.37 0.53
CA LEU A 3 3.19 -4.30 -0.49
C LEU A 3 3.04 -4.85 -1.93
N ILE A 4 3.72 -5.97 -2.26
CA ILE A 4 3.68 -6.52 -3.62
C ILE A 4 2.28 -7.02 -4.02
N PHE A 5 1.55 -7.61 -3.08
CA PHE A 5 0.20 -8.12 -3.32
C PHE A 5 -0.78 -6.99 -3.65
N ILE A 6 -0.59 -5.83 -3.02
CA ILE A 6 -1.38 -4.63 -3.33
C ILE A 6 -0.96 -4.08 -4.70
N LEU A 7 0.34 -3.92 -4.95
CA LEU A 7 0.82 -3.36 -6.22
C LEU A 7 0.42 -4.20 -7.44
N ARG A 8 0.28 -5.53 -7.30
CA ARG A 8 -0.18 -6.41 -8.40
C ARG A 8 -1.50 -5.95 -9.02
N TRP A 9 -2.41 -5.41 -8.21
CA TRP A 9 -3.69 -4.90 -8.71
C TRP A 9 -3.53 -3.61 -9.52
N PHE A 10 -2.49 -2.82 -9.24
CA PHE A 10 -2.28 -1.50 -9.82
C PHE A 10 -1.22 -1.47 -10.92
N TRP A 11 -0.39 -2.51 -11.05
CA TRP A 11 0.75 -2.55 -11.96
C TRP A 11 0.89 -3.87 -12.70
N TRP A 12 0.58 -3.85 -13.99
CA TRP A 12 0.60 -5.01 -14.90
C TRP A 12 1.93 -5.78 -15.00
N ARG A 13 3.06 -5.17 -14.60
CA ARG A 13 4.38 -5.81 -14.69
C ARG A 13 4.64 -6.84 -13.59
N ILE A 14 3.88 -6.80 -12.49
CA ILE A 14 4.09 -7.75 -11.39
C ILE A 14 3.59 -9.13 -11.82
N ASN A 15 4.53 -10.05 -11.96
CA ASN A 15 4.32 -11.44 -12.35
C ASN A 15 4.50 -12.39 -11.14
N ALA A 16 4.22 -13.68 -11.34
CA ALA A 16 4.39 -14.69 -10.31
C ALA A 16 5.85 -14.79 -9.80
N TRP A 17 6.84 -14.57 -10.68
CA TRP A 17 8.25 -14.57 -10.31
C TRP A 17 8.58 -13.47 -9.30
N SER A 18 8.01 -12.28 -9.45
CA SER A 18 8.20 -11.18 -8.51
C SER A 18 7.68 -11.52 -7.11
N GLU A 19 6.54 -12.21 -7.03
CA GLU A 19 5.97 -12.68 -5.76
C GLU A 19 6.84 -13.76 -5.09
N ILE A 20 7.27 -14.76 -5.87
CA ILE A 20 8.15 -15.82 -5.39
C ILE A 20 9.46 -15.22 -4.89
N THR A 21 10.09 -14.35 -5.68
CA THR A 21 11.32 -13.67 -5.27
C THR A 21 11.12 -12.86 -4.00
N ALA A 22 10.02 -12.11 -3.84
CA ALA A 22 9.75 -11.36 -2.62
C ALA A 22 9.61 -12.25 -1.38
N MET A 23 8.90 -13.39 -1.51
CA MET A 23 8.73 -14.35 -0.41
C MET A 23 10.08 -14.95 0.01
N PHE A 24 10.84 -15.49 -0.94
CA PHE A 24 12.14 -16.10 -0.67
C PHE A 24 13.16 -15.09 -0.16
N ALA A 25 13.25 -13.91 -0.77
CA ALA A 25 14.17 -12.85 -0.32
C ALA A 25 13.88 -12.45 1.13
N SER A 26 12.61 -12.25 1.49
CA SER A 26 12.23 -11.91 2.85
C SER A 26 12.54 -13.02 3.87
N GLY A 27 12.29 -14.27 3.49
CA GLY A 27 12.58 -15.44 4.33
C GLY A 27 14.08 -15.64 4.54
N ILE A 28 14.86 -15.63 3.47
CA ILE A 28 16.32 -15.78 3.50
C ILE A 28 16.95 -14.64 4.31
N LEU A 29 16.53 -13.40 4.07
CA LEU A 29 17.08 -12.25 4.79
C LEU A 29 16.77 -12.31 6.28
N SER A 30 15.55 -12.74 6.65
CA SER A 30 15.17 -12.92 8.05
C SER A 30 15.99 -14.02 8.73
N ILE A 31 16.22 -15.15 8.04
CA ILE A 31 17.07 -16.23 8.54
C ILE A 31 18.50 -15.72 8.73
N LEU A 32 19.09 -15.09 7.71
CA LEU A 32 20.46 -14.57 7.79
C LEU A 32 20.66 -13.59 8.95
N LEU A 33 19.72 -12.67 9.16
CA LEU A 33 19.80 -11.71 10.26
C LEU A 33 19.66 -12.39 11.63
N LYS A 34 18.82 -13.43 11.76
CA LYS A 34 18.60 -14.08 13.06
C LYS A 34 19.59 -15.21 13.38
N THR A 35 20.18 -15.86 12.38
CA THR A 35 21.07 -17.02 12.60
C THR A 35 22.54 -16.70 12.45
N THR A 36 22.88 -15.58 11.78
CA THR A 36 24.27 -15.18 11.54
C THR A 36 24.64 -13.96 12.39
N SER A 37 25.94 -13.75 12.60
CA SER A 37 26.48 -12.53 13.22
C SER A 37 26.17 -11.24 12.45
N LEU A 38 25.52 -11.32 11.28
CA LEU A 38 25.05 -10.17 10.52
C LEU A 38 23.99 -9.36 11.28
N GLY A 39 23.08 -10.02 12.00
CA GLY A 39 22.05 -9.31 12.78
C GLY A 39 22.65 -8.54 13.95
N THR A 40 23.60 -9.16 14.67
CA THR A 40 24.30 -8.49 15.77
C THR A 40 25.24 -7.41 15.26
N PHE A 41 26.00 -7.66 14.19
CA PHE A 41 26.86 -6.63 13.60
C PHE A 41 26.08 -5.40 13.11
N LEU A 42 24.89 -5.59 12.55
CA LEU A 42 24.11 -4.49 11.98
C LEU A 42 23.17 -3.80 12.96
N PHE A 43 22.56 -4.53 13.90
CA PHE A 43 21.41 -4.05 14.71
C PHE A 43 21.53 -4.33 16.22
N ASP A 44 22.72 -4.70 16.70
CA ASP A 44 22.97 -4.84 18.14
C ASP A 44 22.81 -3.49 18.87
N ILE A 45 22.45 -3.57 20.15
CA ILE A 45 22.11 -2.40 20.98
C ILE A 45 23.36 -1.56 21.28
N ASP A 46 24.51 -2.21 21.49
CA ASP A 46 25.73 -1.56 21.97
C ASP A 46 26.78 -1.42 20.86
N THR A 47 26.79 -2.36 19.92
CA THR A 47 27.86 -2.48 18.90
C THR A 47 27.37 -2.42 17.45
N GLY A 48 26.06 -2.32 17.24
CA GLY A 48 25.45 -2.31 15.91
C GLY A 48 25.75 -1.03 15.11
N VAL A 49 25.92 -1.18 13.80
CA VAL A 49 26.05 -0.04 12.87
C VAL A 49 24.77 0.81 12.81
N PHE A 50 23.61 0.17 12.99
CA PHE A 50 22.29 0.79 12.96
C PHE A 50 21.52 0.54 14.26
N PRO A 51 20.55 1.41 14.61
CA PRO A 51 19.68 1.18 15.76
C PRO A 51 18.88 -0.12 15.61
N ASN A 52 18.63 -0.81 16.73
CA ASN A 52 17.89 -2.08 16.73
C ASN A 52 16.49 -1.99 16.05
N TRP A 53 15.77 -0.88 16.24
CA TRP A 53 14.47 -0.66 15.60
C TRP A 53 14.53 -0.60 14.07
N ALA A 54 15.71 -0.35 13.49
CA ALA A 54 15.92 -0.26 12.05
C ALA A 54 15.99 -1.64 11.37
N GLU A 55 16.05 -2.74 12.13
CA GLU A 55 16.09 -4.10 11.58
C GLU A 55 14.89 -4.38 10.65
N TYR A 56 13.67 -4.08 11.09
CA TYR A 56 12.47 -4.31 10.28
C TYR A 56 12.37 -3.39 9.04
N PRO A 57 12.57 -2.07 9.15
CA PRO A 57 12.68 -1.20 7.98
C PRO A 57 13.73 -1.67 6.97
N PHE A 58 14.89 -2.12 7.44
CA PHE A 58 15.95 -2.63 6.59
C PHE A 58 15.51 -3.85 5.80
N VAL A 59 14.89 -4.85 6.46
CA VAL A 59 14.35 -6.03 5.79
C VAL A 59 13.33 -5.64 4.72
N VAL A 60 12.45 -4.69 5.01
CA VAL A 60 11.43 -4.21 4.05
C VAL A 60 12.09 -3.55 2.84
N VAL A 61 13.06 -2.66 3.05
CA VAL A 61 13.74 -1.93 1.96
C VAL A 61 14.54 -2.90 1.08
N VAL A 62 15.34 -3.78 1.68
CA VAL A 62 16.17 -4.74 0.94
C VAL A 62 15.30 -5.73 0.17
N THR A 63 14.29 -6.32 0.81
CA THR A 63 13.33 -7.20 0.12
C THR A 63 12.67 -6.45 -1.03
N SER A 64 12.32 -5.16 -0.83
CA SER A 64 11.69 -4.35 -1.87
C SER A 64 12.58 -4.12 -3.07
N ALA A 65 13.85 -3.81 -2.85
CA ALA A 65 14.83 -3.67 -3.92
C ALA A 65 15.02 -4.98 -4.70
N ILE A 66 15.09 -6.12 -4.02
CA ILE A 66 15.29 -7.43 -4.65
C ILE A 66 14.11 -7.78 -5.56
N TRP A 67 12.86 -7.72 -5.07
CA TRP A 67 11.72 -8.09 -5.90
C TRP A 67 11.48 -7.09 -7.03
N LEU A 68 11.71 -5.78 -6.81
CA LEU A 68 11.64 -4.78 -7.88
C LEU A 68 12.65 -5.09 -9.00
N THR A 69 13.89 -5.44 -8.62
CA THR A 69 14.93 -5.82 -9.57
C THR A 69 14.51 -7.06 -10.36
N ALA A 70 13.95 -8.07 -9.69
CA ALA A 70 13.41 -9.24 -10.36
C ALA A 70 12.24 -8.90 -11.30
N THR A 71 11.34 -7.99 -10.93
CA THR A 71 10.25 -7.52 -11.79
C THR A 71 10.75 -6.88 -13.09
N PHE A 72 11.87 -6.14 -13.03
CA PHE A 72 12.44 -5.52 -14.23
C PHE A 72 13.28 -6.47 -15.09
N ILE A 73 13.88 -7.50 -14.50
CA ILE A 73 14.67 -8.52 -15.22
C ILE A 73 13.77 -9.58 -15.85
N THR A 74 12.69 -9.98 -15.17
CA THR A 74 11.81 -11.05 -15.64
C THR A 74 10.84 -10.56 -16.71
N GLN A 75 10.48 -11.45 -17.64
CA GLN A 75 9.50 -11.11 -18.67
C GLN A 75 8.12 -10.88 -18.04
N PRO A 76 7.37 -9.87 -18.52
CA PRO A 76 5.98 -9.71 -18.12
C PRO A 76 5.14 -10.91 -18.62
N GLU A 77 3.99 -11.11 -17.99
CA GLU A 77 3.00 -12.10 -18.46
C GLU A 77 2.56 -11.84 -19.90
N SER A 78 2.09 -12.88 -20.59
CA SER A 78 1.68 -12.77 -21.98
C SER A 78 0.53 -11.77 -22.16
N THR A 79 0.52 -11.06 -23.28
CA THR A 79 -0.49 -10.04 -23.59
C THR A 79 -1.91 -10.62 -23.52
N GLN A 80 -2.10 -11.89 -23.91
CA GLN A 80 -3.39 -12.58 -23.85
C GLN A 80 -3.87 -12.78 -22.40
N VAL A 81 -2.98 -13.14 -21.48
CA VAL A 81 -3.30 -13.29 -20.05
C VAL A 81 -3.63 -11.92 -19.46
N LEU A 82 -2.84 -10.89 -19.78
CA LEU A 82 -3.09 -9.51 -19.30
C LEU A 82 -4.44 -8.96 -19.79
N ARG A 83 -4.77 -9.15 -21.07
CA ARG A 83 -6.06 -8.73 -21.65
C ARG A 83 -7.23 -9.48 -21.04
N SER A 84 -7.12 -10.81 -20.91
CA SER A 84 -8.18 -11.63 -20.31
C SER A 84 -8.41 -11.30 -18.83
N PHE A 85 -7.35 -10.99 -18.09
CA PHE A 85 -7.44 -10.47 -16.72
C PHE A 85 -8.15 -9.11 -16.69
N TYR A 86 -7.73 -8.16 -17.52
CA TYR A 86 -8.32 -6.83 -17.57
C TYR A 86 -9.82 -6.87 -17.93
N LYS A 87 -10.23 -7.69 -18.90
CA LYS A 87 -11.65 -7.84 -19.28
C LYS A 87 -12.52 -8.40 -18.15
N ARG A 88 -11.96 -9.21 -17.25
CA ARG A 88 -12.71 -9.82 -16.14
C ARG A 88 -12.77 -8.96 -14.89
N ILE A 89 -11.69 -8.25 -14.60
CA ILE A 89 -11.48 -7.59 -13.31
C ILE A 89 -11.55 -6.06 -13.42
N GLN A 90 -11.29 -5.50 -14.59
CA GLN A 90 -11.20 -4.05 -14.85
C GLN A 90 -10.45 -3.30 -13.73
N PRO A 91 -9.19 -3.71 -13.46
CA PRO A 91 -8.42 -3.12 -12.37
C PRO A 91 -8.23 -1.62 -12.58
N GLY A 92 -8.60 -0.82 -11.58
CA GLY A 92 -8.42 0.62 -11.62
C GLY A 92 -6.95 1.03 -11.52
N GLY A 93 -6.58 2.16 -12.13
CA GLY A 93 -5.28 2.81 -11.95
C GLY A 93 -4.46 2.98 -13.23
N PRO A 94 -3.47 3.89 -13.23
CA PRO A 94 -2.73 4.29 -14.43
C PRO A 94 -1.78 3.20 -14.96
N GLY A 95 -1.41 2.22 -14.13
CA GLY A 95 -0.47 1.17 -14.53
C GLY A 95 -0.97 0.37 -15.73
N TRP A 96 -2.28 0.15 -15.86
CA TRP A 96 -2.88 -0.64 -16.94
C TRP A 96 -3.05 0.10 -18.27
N SER A 97 -2.79 1.41 -18.31
CA SER A 97 -2.95 2.24 -19.52
C SER A 97 -2.23 1.68 -20.74
N LYS A 98 -1.02 1.12 -20.57
CA LYS A 98 -0.26 0.51 -21.66
C LYS A 98 -0.99 -0.69 -22.27
N VAL A 99 -1.54 -1.58 -21.44
CA VAL A 99 -2.23 -2.80 -21.90
C VAL A 99 -3.53 -2.44 -22.63
N VAL A 100 -4.25 -1.42 -22.16
CA VAL A 100 -5.47 -0.93 -22.80
C VAL A 100 -5.16 -0.29 -24.15
N ASN A 101 -4.14 0.57 -24.22
CA ASN A 101 -3.74 1.22 -25.48
C ASN A 101 -3.25 0.21 -26.53
N GLU A 102 -2.50 -0.81 -26.12
CA GLU A 102 -2.07 -1.89 -27.03
C GLU A 102 -3.25 -2.74 -27.52
N ALA A 103 -4.28 -2.94 -26.70
CA ALA A 103 -5.48 -3.64 -27.13
C ALA A 103 -6.35 -2.80 -28.09
N GLU A 104 -6.51 -1.50 -27.80
CA GLU A 104 -7.21 -0.57 -28.70
C GLU A 104 -6.52 -0.47 -30.07
N ALA A 105 -5.18 -0.45 -30.09
CA ALA A 105 -4.39 -0.45 -31.33
C ALA A 105 -4.57 -1.74 -32.17
N ASP A 106 -4.77 -2.88 -31.51
CA ASP A 106 -5.06 -4.16 -32.16
C ASP A 106 -6.54 -4.32 -32.57
N GLY A 107 -7.37 -3.28 -32.40
CA GLY A 107 -8.79 -3.29 -32.76
C GLY A 107 -9.70 -3.98 -31.74
N GLU A 108 -9.18 -4.36 -30.57
CA GLU A 108 -9.98 -4.87 -29.47
C GLU A 108 -10.49 -3.70 -28.61
N MET A 109 -11.79 -3.37 -28.72
CA MET A 109 -12.41 -2.44 -27.78
C MET A 109 -12.47 -3.06 -26.38
N ILE A 110 -11.64 -2.56 -25.47
CA ILE A 110 -11.67 -2.89 -24.06
C ILE A 110 -12.36 -1.73 -23.33
N ASP A 111 -13.46 -2.04 -22.65
CA ASP A 111 -14.17 -1.06 -21.85
C ASP A 111 -13.26 -0.59 -20.70
N LYS A 112 -13.01 0.73 -20.66
CA LYS A 112 -12.31 1.40 -19.56
C LYS A 112 -13.35 1.46 -18.43
N GLY A 113 -13.34 0.42 -17.59
CA GLY A 113 -14.30 0.26 -16.49
C GLY A 113 -14.39 1.47 -15.55
N GLU A 114 -15.15 1.31 -14.47
CA GLU A 114 -15.52 2.42 -13.58
C GLU A 114 -14.35 3.31 -13.13
N LYS A 115 -14.67 4.58 -12.86
CA LYS A 115 -13.72 5.61 -12.42
C LYS A 115 -12.90 5.12 -11.23
N TRP A 116 -11.58 5.27 -11.33
CA TRP A 116 -10.62 4.86 -10.31
C TRP A 116 -10.94 5.46 -8.92
N SER A 117 -11.47 4.64 -8.02
CA SER A 117 -11.99 5.03 -6.70
C SER A 117 -10.94 4.97 -5.58
N VAL A 118 -9.77 4.38 -5.84
CA VAL A 118 -8.71 4.16 -4.82
C VAL A 118 -8.17 5.45 -4.20
N PRO A 119 -7.88 6.54 -4.96
CA PRO A 119 -7.44 7.80 -4.34
C PRO A 119 -8.47 8.36 -3.36
N GLN A 120 -9.77 8.19 -3.67
CA GLN A 120 -10.85 8.60 -2.78
C GLN A 120 -10.90 7.70 -1.54
N GLY A 121 -10.71 6.40 -1.70
CA GLY A 121 -10.58 5.44 -0.60
C GLY A 121 -9.41 5.75 0.34
N ILE A 122 -8.21 6.08 -0.19
CA ILE A 122 -7.04 6.47 0.62
C ILE A 122 -7.33 7.75 1.41
N THR A 123 -7.99 8.74 0.78
CA THR A 123 -8.38 9.97 1.47
C THR A 123 -9.35 9.68 2.62
N ALA A 124 -10.34 8.82 2.38
CA ALA A 124 -11.27 8.40 3.42
C ALA A 124 -10.56 7.62 4.55
N MET A 125 -9.59 6.76 4.22
CA MET A 125 -8.77 6.04 5.21
C MET A 125 -8.02 7.02 6.12
N LEU A 126 -7.34 8.02 5.54
CA LEU A 126 -6.59 9.02 6.31
C LEU A 126 -7.51 9.85 7.21
N LEU A 127 -8.66 10.29 6.69
CA LEU A 127 -9.68 11.00 7.48
C LEU A 127 -10.20 10.13 8.62
N GLY A 128 -10.41 8.82 8.38
CA GLY A 128 -10.78 7.84 9.39
C GLY A 128 -9.72 7.66 10.48
N CYS A 129 -8.44 7.56 10.09
CA CYS A 129 -7.32 7.48 11.05
C CYS A 129 -7.27 8.72 11.94
N VAL A 130 -7.35 9.92 11.34
CA VAL A 130 -7.36 11.19 12.08
C VAL A 130 -8.55 11.23 13.04
N LEU A 131 -9.74 10.82 12.60
CA LEU A 131 -10.94 10.76 13.43
C LEU A 131 -10.75 9.85 14.65
N ILE A 132 -10.32 8.60 14.44
CA ILE A 132 -10.15 7.61 15.50
C ILE A 132 -9.11 8.06 16.52
N TYR A 133 -7.94 8.52 16.06
CA TYR A 133 -6.90 9.00 16.98
C TYR A 133 -7.35 10.27 17.73
N SER A 134 -8.03 11.19 17.06
CA SER A 134 -8.55 12.41 17.71
C SER A 134 -9.56 12.07 18.80
N ILE A 135 -10.48 11.13 18.56
CA ILE A 135 -11.44 10.66 19.56
C ILE A 135 -10.72 9.97 20.73
N MET A 136 -9.78 9.08 20.44
CA MET A 136 -9.00 8.36 21.45
C MET A 136 -8.27 9.32 22.39
N PHE A 137 -7.53 10.28 21.84
CA PHE A 137 -6.79 11.26 22.63
C PHE A 137 -7.71 12.28 23.32
N ALA A 138 -8.76 12.76 22.66
CA ALA A 138 -9.74 13.66 23.28
C ALA A 138 -10.37 13.00 24.51
N THR A 139 -10.77 11.73 24.41
CA THR A 139 -11.33 10.95 25.52
C THR A 139 -10.33 10.87 26.67
N GLY A 140 -9.06 10.56 26.38
CA GLY A 140 -7.99 10.58 27.39
C GLY A 140 -7.85 11.95 28.07
N TYR A 141 -7.82 13.05 27.32
CA TYR A 141 -7.68 14.39 27.90
C TYR A 141 -8.88 14.86 28.72
N TRP A 142 -10.10 14.44 28.35
CA TRP A 142 -11.29 14.65 29.18
C TRP A 142 -11.15 13.94 30.53
N ILE A 143 -10.67 12.69 30.54
CA ILE A 143 -10.44 11.91 31.77
C ILE A 143 -9.35 12.56 32.63
N TYR A 144 -8.26 13.04 32.04
CA TYR A 144 -7.16 13.69 32.76
C TYR A 144 -7.44 15.16 33.15
N GLY A 145 -8.64 15.68 32.88
CA GLY A 145 -9.01 17.07 33.23
C GLY A 145 -8.28 18.15 32.41
N ARG A 146 -7.62 17.79 31.31
CA ARG A 146 -6.94 18.75 30.41
C ARG A 146 -7.92 19.29 29.37
N THR A 147 -8.79 20.20 29.82
CA THR A 147 -9.94 20.71 29.06
C THR A 147 -9.56 21.39 27.72
N THR A 148 -8.48 22.18 27.67
CA THR A 148 -8.06 22.86 26.43
C THR A 148 -7.68 21.87 25.32
N SER A 149 -6.83 20.89 25.62
CA SER A 149 -6.42 19.86 24.66
C SER A 149 -7.59 18.96 24.26
N ALA A 150 -8.47 18.64 25.21
CA ALA A 150 -9.67 17.86 24.95
C ALA A 150 -10.61 18.57 23.96
N MET A 151 -10.88 19.87 24.16
CA MET A 151 -11.73 20.66 23.26
C MET A 151 -11.15 20.75 21.84
N VAL A 152 -9.84 20.99 21.70
CA VAL A 152 -9.19 21.06 20.38
C VAL A 152 -9.32 19.73 19.64
N LEU A 153 -9.00 18.61 20.29
CA LEU A 153 -9.08 17.29 19.66
C LEU A 153 -10.52 16.85 19.36
N SER A 154 -11.48 17.20 20.22
CA SER A 154 -12.91 17.02 19.91
C SER A 154 -13.34 17.83 18.69
N GLY A 155 -12.85 19.07 18.54
CA GLY A 155 -13.09 19.89 17.34
C GLY A 155 -12.51 19.25 16.07
N ILE A 156 -11.27 18.77 16.13
CA ILE A 156 -10.62 18.05 15.02
C ILE A 156 -11.40 16.79 14.66
N ALA A 157 -11.87 16.02 15.65
CA ALA A 157 -12.69 14.84 15.43
C ALA A 157 -14.00 15.18 14.68
N ILE A 158 -14.70 16.25 15.09
CA ILE A 158 -15.93 16.68 14.41
C ILE A 158 -15.65 17.07 12.94
N VAL A 159 -14.60 17.85 12.69
CA VAL A 159 -14.21 18.24 11.32
C VAL A 159 -13.85 17.01 10.48
N ALA A 160 -13.05 16.08 11.02
CA ALA A 160 -12.68 14.84 10.35
C ALA A 160 -13.91 13.98 10.03
N ALA A 161 -14.88 13.89 10.94
CA ALA A 161 -16.13 13.18 10.72
C ALA A 161 -16.97 13.81 9.59
N ILE A 162 -17.11 15.14 9.58
CA ILE A 162 -17.85 15.85 8.53
C ILE A 162 -17.18 15.64 7.16
N LEU A 163 -15.85 15.75 7.10
CA LEU A 163 -15.09 15.52 5.87
C LEU A 163 -15.20 14.08 5.39
N LEU A 164 -15.19 13.11 6.31
CA LEU A 164 -15.35 11.69 6.00
C LEU A 164 -16.73 11.42 5.40
N ILE A 165 -17.80 11.97 6.00
CA ILE A 165 -19.17 11.84 5.49
C ILE A 165 -19.29 12.44 4.07
N LYS A 166 -18.72 13.63 3.85
CA LYS A 166 -18.71 14.25 2.52
C LYS A 166 -17.94 13.41 1.49
N ALA A 167 -16.77 12.89 1.86
CA ALA A 167 -15.98 12.02 1.00
C ALA A 167 -16.74 10.73 0.65
N TRP A 168 -17.41 10.13 1.63
CA TRP A 168 -18.24 8.93 1.43
C TRP A 168 -19.41 9.16 0.48
N ASN A 169 -20.15 10.27 0.67
CA ASN A 169 -21.28 10.60 -0.19
C ASN A 169 -20.85 10.84 -1.65
N LYS A 170 -19.68 11.45 -1.87
CA LYS A 170 -19.10 11.66 -3.20
C LYS A 170 -18.66 10.36 -3.89
N MET A 171 -18.18 9.37 -3.12
CA MET A 171 -17.87 8.04 -3.65
C MET A 171 -19.14 7.33 -4.10
N LYS A 172 -20.21 7.37 -3.30
CA LYS A 172 -21.49 6.72 -3.61
C LYS A 172 -22.13 7.22 -4.92
N THR A 173 -21.87 8.47 -5.31
CA THR A 173 -22.39 9.06 -6.57
C THR A 173 -21.56 8.72 -7.81
N ASN A 174 -20.36 8.15 -7.67
CA ASN A 174 -19.49 7.80 -8.79
C ASN A 174 -19.42 6.28 -9.06
N ILE A 175 -20.03 5.46 -8.20
CA ILE A 175 -19.97 3.99 -8.23
C ILE A 175 -21.36 3.38 -8.55
N LEU A 176 -22.40 4.21 -8.66
CA LEU A 176 -23.77 3.83 -9.07
C LEU A 176 -24.17 4.67 -10.28
#